data_AF-W2EG90-F1
#
_entry.id   AF-W2EG90-F1
#
_cell.length_a   1.000
_cell.length_b   1.000
_cell.length_c   1.000
_cell.angle_alpha   90.00
_cell.angle_beta   90.00
_cell.angle_gamma   90.00
#
_symmetry.space_group_name_H-M   'P 1'
#
loop_
_entity.id
_entity.type
_entity.pdbx_description
1 polymer ?
#
loop_
_entity_poly.entity_id
_entity_poly.type
_entity_poly.pdbx_seq_one_letter_code
_entity_poly.pdbx_strand_id
1 'polypeptide(L)'
;MPLPSTVRERCRPFLDPDEVLHYLFPAYTQGANFIFAVTDRTITILHCGAFNRDRPKGVYARLPRATRIGPVNTNLDPVFRCNGMGYRVDDQYVSTILAADAEIAGAPVLPPDPEWET
;
A
#
# COMPACT_ATOMS: atom_id res chain seq x y z
N MET A 1 -3.05 -11.30 9.95
CA MET A 1 -3.05 -12.26 8.83
C MET A 1 -2.79 -11.52 7.54
N PRO A 2 -1.84 -11.98 6.70
CA PRO A 2 -1.64 -11.41 5.37
C PRO A 2 -2.91 -11.52 4.54
N LEU A 3 -3.10 -10.58 3.61
CA LEU A 3 -4.20 -10.64 2.65
C LEU A 3 -4.20 -12.01 1.92
N PRO A 4 -5.35 -12.68 1.77
CA PRO A 4 -5.43 -13.91 1.01
C PRO A 4 -4.99 -13.68 -0.44
N SER A 5 -4.35 -14.67 -1.05
CA SER A 5 -3.91 -14.63 -2.46
C SER A 5 -5.05 -14.28 -3.43
N THR A 6 -6.26 -14.74 -3.13
CA THR A 6 -7.48 -14.41 -3.89
C THR A 6 -7.75 -12.90 -3.99
N VAL A 7 -7.33 -12.09 -3.01
CA VAL A 7 -7.51 -10.63 -3.08
C VAL A 7 -6.58 -10.03 -4.13
N ARG A 8 -5.35 -10.53 -4.26
CA ARG A 8 -4.42 -10.12 -5.32
C ARG A 8 -5.02 -10.41 -6.70
N GLU A 9 -5.57 -11.60 -6.90
CA GLU A 9 -6.24 -11.99 -8.15
C GLU A 9 -7.41 -11.07 -8.49
N ARG A 10 -8.23 -10.70 -7.50
CA ARG A 10 -9.36 -9.78 -7.68
C ARG A 10 -8.93 -8.35 -8.03
N CYS A 11 -7.73 -7.93 -7.63
CA CYS A 11 -7.21 -6.60 -7.94
C CYS A 11 -6.62 -6.52 -9.35
N ARG A 12 -6.08 -7.62 -9.90
CA ARG A 12 -5.42 -7.65 -11.22
C ARG A 12 -6.22 -7.00 -12.35
N PRO A 13 -7.54 -7.20 -12.50
CA PRO A 13 -8.31 -6.57 -13.58
C PRO A 13 -8.37 -5.04 -13.53
N PHE A 14 -7.98 -4.42 -12.41
CA PHE A 14 -7.97 -2.96 -12.24
C PHE A 14 -6.57 -2.35 -12.42
N LEU A 15 -5.55 -3.18 -12.59
CA LEU A 15 -4.17 -2.75 -12.83
C LEU A 15 -3.87 -2.78 -14.32
N ASP A 16 -2.84 -2.05 -14.75
CA ASP A 16 -2.36 -2.17 -16.13
C ASP A 16 -1.73 -3.56 -16.34
N PRO A 17 -1.89 -4.19 -17.51
CA PRO A 17 -1.54 -5.60 -17.73
C PRO A 17 -0.06 -5.93 -17.51
N ASP A 18 0.83 -4.94 -17.73
CA ASP A 18 2.28 -5.10 -17.56
C ASP A 18 2.79 -4.61 -16.21
N GLU A 19 1.91 -4.19 -15.28
CA GLU A 19 2.33 -3.78 -13.94
C GLU A 19 2.63 -4.98 -13.04
N VAL A 20 3.74 -4.88 -12.30
CA VAL A 20 4.11 -5.85 -11.27
C VAL A 20 3.63 -5.35 -9.92
N LEU A 21 2.70 -6.08 -9.30
CA LEU A 21 2.16 -5.73 -7.98
C LEU A 21 3.17 -6.06 -6.86
N HIS A 22 3.78 -5.05 -6.26
CA HIS A 22 4.72 -5.19 -5.13
C HIS A 22 3.96 -5.33 -3.81
N TYR A 23 3.15 -4.32 -3.47
CA TYR A 23 2.44 -4.27 -2.19
C TYR A 23 0.93 -4.18 -2.40
N LEU A 24 0.20 -4.78 -1.47
CA LEU A 24 -1.25 -4.73 -1.42
C LEU A 24 -1.68 -4.64 0.03
N PHE A 25 -2.50 -3.66 0.38
CA PHE A 25 -3.06 -3.56 1.73
C PHE A 25 -4.46 -2.95 1.72
N PRO A 26 -5.34 -3.36 2.65
CA PRO A 26 -6.63 -2.74 2.84
C PRO A 26 -6.47 -1.45 3.64
N ALA A 27 -7.32 -0.47 3.35
CA ALA A 27 -7.45 0.75 4.13
C ALA A 27 -8.93 1.16 4.18
N TYR A 28 -9.33 1.96 5.15
CA TYR A 28 -10.74 2.31 5.31
C TYR A 28 -10.92 3.73 5.84
N THR A 29 -12.06 4.33 5.50
CA THR A 29 -12.52 5.61 6.04
C THR A 29 -13.84 5.38 6.78
N GLN A 30 -14.48 6.44 7.30
CA GLN A 30 -15.82 6.29 7.86
C GLN A 30 -16.82 5.89 6.76
N GLY A 31 -17.15 4.60 6.71
CA GLY A 31 -18.19 4.05 5.83
C GLY A 31 -17.71 3.52 4.47
N ALA A 32 -16.41 3.59 4.15
CA ALA A 32 -15.89 3.08 2.88
C ALA A 32 -14.61 2.26 3.07
N ASN A 33 -14.51 1.18 2.30
CA ASN A 33 -13.37 0.28 2.27
C ASN A 33 -12.59 0.50 0.98
N PHE A 34 -11.27 0.47 1.08
CA PHE A 34 -10.34 0.66 -0.02
C PHE A 34 -9.26 -0.42 -0.01
N ILE A 35 -8.70 -0.68 -1.18
CA ILE A 35 -7.47 -1.47 -1.34
C ILE A 35 -6.46 -0.60 -2.06
N PHE A 36 -5.27 -0.47 -1.48
CA PHE A 36 -4.13 0.17 -2.10
C PHE A 36 -3.30 -0.92 -2.78
N ALA A 37 -3.19 -0.83 -4.10
CA ALA A 37 -2.34 -1.68 -4.91
C ALA A 37 -1.14 -0.86 -5.39
N VAL A 38 0.04 -1.18 -4.86
CA VAL A 38 1.30 -0.51 -5.19
C VAL A 38 2.07 -1.38 -6.17
N THR A 39 2.27 -0.87 -7.38
CA THR A 39 3.00 -1.57 -8.43
C THR A 39 4.39 -0.98 -8.61
N ASP A 40 5.09 -1.38 -9.65
CA ASP A 40 6.32 -0.75 -10.11
C ASP A 40 6.08 0.63 -10.76
N ARG A 41 4.86 0.91 -11.26
CA ARG A 41 4.55 2.12 -12.05
C ARG A 41 3.54 3.07 -11.39
N THR A 42 2.59 2.55 -10.61
CA THR A 42 1.52 3.36 -10.00
C THR A 42 1.15 2.90 -8.59
N ILE A 43 0.40 3.76 -7.90
CA ILE A 43 -0.41 3.38 -6.75
C ILE A 43 -1.87 3.49 -7.18
N THR A 44 -2.52 2.34 -7.34
CA THR A 44 -3.93 2.26 -7.70
C THR A 44 -4.76 2.07 -6.43
N ILE A 45 -5.62 3.05 -6.15
CA ILE A 45 -6.57 3.02 -5.03
C ILE A 45 -7.90 2.46 -5.56
N LEU A 46 -8.31 1.32 -5.04
CA LEU A 46 -9.54 0.63 -5.41
C LEU A 46 -10.59 0.86 -4.33
N HIS A 47 -11.82 1.18 -4.71
CA HIS A 47 -12.94 1.19 -3.76
C HIS A 47 -13.57 -0.20 -3.68
N CYS A 48 -13.96 -0.62 -2.48
CA CYS A 48 -14.58 -1.91 -2.20
C CYS A 48 -16.05 -1.73 -1.78
N GLY A 49 -16.82 -2.81 -1.82
CA GLY A 49 -18.20 -2.80 -1.36
C GLY A 49 -18.31 -2.60 0.16
N ALA A 50 -19.37 -1.93 0.62
CA ALA A 50 -19.63 -1.71 2.05
C ALA A 50 -19.66 -3.01 2.88
N PHE A 51 -20.20 -4.09 2.31
CA PHE A 51 -20.30 -5.41 2.95
C PHE A 51 -19.15 -6.37 2.64
N ASN A 52 -18.22 -6.01 1.75
CA ASN A 52 -17.11 -6.88 1.37
C ASN A 52 -15.84 -6.06 1.10
N ARG A 53 -15.04 -5.91 2.16
CA ARG A 53 -13.79 -5.14 2.17
C ARG A 53 -12.71 -5.68 1.22
N ASP A 54 -12.81 -6.96 0.85
CA ASP A 54 -11.81 -7.68 0.05
C ASP A 54 -12.27 -7.90 -1.42
N ARG A 55 -13.28 -7.15 -1.86
CA ARG A 55 -13.80 -7.20 -3.23
C ARG A 55 -13.81 -5.81 -3.86
N PRO A 56 -12.75 -5.45 -4.63
CA PRO A 56 -12.72 -4.20 -5.36
C PRO A 56 -13.87 -4.12 -6.36
N LYS A 57 -14.45 -2.94 -6.48
CA LYS A 57 -15.58 -2.62 -7.36
C LYS A 57 -15.18 -1.68 -8.49
N GLY A 58 -14.13 -0.91 -8.31
CA GLY A 58 -13.57 -0.05 -9.33
C GLY A 58 -12.39 0.75 -8.83
N VAL A 59 -11.75 1.46 -9.76
CA VAL A 59 -10.65 2.37 -9.46
C VAL A 59 -11.23 3.66 -8.90
N TYR A 60 -10.78 4.06 -7.71
CA TYR A 60 -11.07 5.34 -7.11
C TYR A 60 -10.07 6.41 -7.57
N ALA A 61 -8.78 6.09 -7.54
CA ALA A 61 -7.73 6.98 -8.02
C ALA A 61 -6.50 6.19 -8.50
N ARG A 62 -5.70 6.80 -9.37
CA ARG A 62 -4.35 6.34 -9.72
C ARG A 62 -3.37 7.46 -9.41
N LEU A 63 -2.33 7.14 -8.66
CA LEU A 63 -1.27 8.06 -8.29
C LEU A 63 0.06 7.59 -8.90
N PRO A 64 1.01 8.50 -9.19
CA PRO A 64 2.35 8.10 -9.58
C PRO A 64 3.00 7.21 -8.51
N ARG A 65 3.80 6.20 -8.90
CA ARG A 65 4.52 5.34 -7.93
C ARG A 65 5.44 6.11 -6.98
N ALA A 66 5.93 7.28 -7.41
CA ALA A 66 6.73 8.19 -6.60
C ALA A 66 5.93 8.89 -5.48
N THR A 67 4.62 8.69 -5.39
CA THR A 67 3.79 9.27 -4.33
C THR A 67 4.07 8.56 -3.02
N ARG A 68 4.47 9.33 -2.01
CA ARG A 68 4.59 8.84 -0.63
C ARG A 68 3.21 8.60 -0.03
N ILE A 69 2.98 7.43 0.54
CA ILE A 69 1.72 7.02 1.17
C ILE A 69 1.68 7.47 2.63
N GLY A 70 2.80 7.32 3.34
CA GLY A 70 2.96 7.81 4.70
C GLY A 70 3.16 9.33 4.78
N PRO A 71 3.42 9.87 5.98
CA PRO A 71 3.65 9.15 7.24
C PRO A 71 2.39 8.52 7.83
N VAL A 72 2.57 7.40 8.54
CA VAL A 72 1.50 6.74 9.31
C VAL A 72 1.62 7.17 10.78
N ASN A 73 0.56 7.72 11.35
CA ASN A 73 0.46 8.00 12.78
C ASN A 73 -0.06 6.76 13.50
N THR A 74 0.75 6.16 14.38
CA THR A 74 0.48 4.89 15.05
C THR A 74 0.07 5.03 16.53
N ASN A 75 -0.25 6.24 17.02
CA ASN A 75 -0.44 6.48 18.45
C ASN A 75 -1.67 5.79 19.08
N LEU A 76 -2.72 5.52 18.30
CA LEU A 76 -3.95 4.86 18.78
C LEU A 76 -4.45 3.84 17.74
N ASP A 77 -4.90 4.36 16.60
CA ASP A 77 -5.36 3.62 15.44
C ASP A 77 -4.52 4.11 14.26
N PRO A 78 -3.78 3.24 13.53
CA PRO A 78 -2.88 3.69 12.49
C PRO A 78 -3.61 4.47 11.39
N VAL A 79 -3.25 5.74 11.21
CA VAL A 79 -3.85 6.63 10.21
C VAL A 79 -2.79 7.26 9.32
N PHE A 80 -3.05 7.33 8.03
CA PHE A 80 -2.24 8.08 7.06
C PHE A 80 -3.12 8.96 6.17
N ARG A 81 -2.50 9.94 5.50
CA ARG A 81 -3.20 10.81 4.53
C ARG A 81 -2.65 10.57 3.14
N CYS A 82 -3.53 10.27 2.19
CA CYS A 82 -3.17 10.08 0.79
C CYS A 82 -4.29 10.63 -0.10
N ASN A 83 -3.95 11.22 -1.25
CA ASN A 83 -4.93 11.82 -2.18
C ASN A 83 -5.95 12.77 -1.48
N GLY A 84 -5.48 13.58 -0.52
CA GLY A 84 -6.34 14.52 0.22
C GLY A 84 -7.29 13.89 1.26
N MET A 85 -7.29 12.56 1.43
CA MET A 85 -8.16 11.84 2.38
C MET A 85 -7.35 11.16 3.48
N GLY A 86 -7.96 11.05 4.67
CA GLY A 86 -7.40 10.29 5.80
C GLY A 86 -7.94 8.86 5.81
N TYR A 87 -7.04 7.88 5.84
CA TYR A 87 -7.35 6.46 5.89
C TYR A 87 -6.84 5.84 7.17
N ARG A 88 -7.62 4.93 7.73
CA ARG A 88 -7.22 4.00 8.77
C ARG A 88 -6.69 2.72 8.15
N VAL A 89 -5.78 2.07 8.86
CA VAL A 89 -5.18 0.81 8.46
C VAL A 89 -4.90 -0.05 9.69
N ASP A 90 -5.03 -1.37 9.57
CA ASP A 90 -4.60 -2.27 10.63
C ASP A 90 -3.08 -2.21 10.81
N ASP A 91 -2.61 -2.27 12.07
CA ASP A 91 -1.20 -2.19 12.46
C ASP A 91 -0.27 -3.10 11.64
N GLN A 92 -0.74 -4.31 11.32
CA GLN A 92 0.01 -5.29 10.52
C GLN A 92 0.42 -4.79 9.11
N TYR A 93 -0.24 -3.78 8.56
CA TYR A 93 0.08 -3.21 7.24
C TYR A 93 0.89 -1.92 7.34
N VAL A 94 1.19 -1.41 8.53
CA VAL A 94 2.06 -0.24 8.70
C VAL A 94 3.44 -0.52 8.10
N SER A 95 4.00 -1.70 8.35
CA SER A 95 5.26 -2.14 7.75
C SER A 95 5.20 -2.22 6.22
N THR A 96 4.05 -2.59 5.65
CA THR A 96 3.82 -2.62 4.20
C THR A 96 3.88 -1.22 3.61
N ILE A 97 3.27 -0.23 4.27
CA ILE A 97 3.32 1.17 3.85
C ILE A 97 4.75 1.70 3.92
N LEU A 98 5.45 1.43 5.03
CA LEU A 98 6.83 1.87 5.21
C LEU A 98 7.77 1.26 4.17
N ALA A 99 7.61 -0.02 3.84
CA ALA A 99 8.39 -0.68 2.80
C ALA A 99 8.12 -0.08 1.41
N ALA A 100 6.85 0.17 1.08
CA ALA A 100 6.45 0.80 -0.18
C ALA A 100 7.04 2.23 -0.34
N ASP A 101 7.06 3.00 0.75
CA ASP A 101 7.67 4.33 0.79
C ASP A 101 9.21 4.27 0.74
N ALA A 102 9.83 3.28 1.39
CA ALA A 102 11.29 3.11 1.41
C ALA A 102 11.85 2.80 0.02
N GLU A 103 11.13 2.04 -0.81
CA GLU A 103 11.52 1.82 -2.21
C GLU A 103 11.59 3.12 -3.04
N ILE A 104 10.82 4.15 -2.67
CA ILE A 104 10.86 5.46 -3.34
C ILE A 104 12.09 6.25 -2.89
N ALA A 105 12.45 6.17 -1.61
CA ALA A 105 13.53 6.93 -1.01
C ALA A 105 14.93 6.50 -1.50
N GLY A 106 15.01 5.46 -2.35
CA GLY A 106 16.22 4.71 -2.60
C GLY A 106 16.48 3.77 -1.42
N ALA A 107 16.92 2.54 -1.70
CA ALA A 107 17.36 1.63 -0.64
C ALA A 107 18.33 2.39 0.31
N PRO A 108 18.23 2.21 1.63
CA PRO A 108 19.26 2.74 2.50
C PRO A 108 20.60 2.24 1.96
N VAL A 109 21.53 3.17 1.70
CA VAL A 109 22.94 2.82 1.50
C VAL A 109 23.27 1.90 2.66
N LEU A 110 23.45 0.62 2.36
CA LEU A 110 23.89 -0.33 3.37
C LEU A 110 25.18 0.25 3.95
N PRO A 111 25.34 0.27 5.29
CA PRO A 111 26.62 0.64 5.85
C PRO A 111 27.69 -0.26 5.20
N PRO A 112 28.88 0.27 4.87
CA PRO A 112 29.95 -0.54 4.29
C PRO A 112 30.18 -1.77 5.17
N ASP A 113 30.34 -2.93 4.52
CA ASP A 113 30.59 -4.19 5.21
C ASP A 113 31.75 -4.00 6.21
N PRO A 114 31.62 -4.50 7.45
CA PRO A 114 32.70 -4.36 8.43
C PRO A 114 33.94 -5.04 7.88
N GLU A 115 35.00 -4.27 7.69
CA GLU A 115 36.31 -4.78 7.33
C GLU A 115 36.82 -5.63 8.51
N TRP A 116 36.76 -6.96 8.36
CA TRP A 116 37.46 -7.87 9.27
C TRP A 116 38.96 -7.71 8.99
N GLU A 117 39.62 -6.82 9.73
CA GLU A 117 41.07 -6.66 9.73
C GLU A 117 41.74 -8.02 10.08
N THR A 118 42.63 -8.47 9.19
CA THR A 118 43.51 -9.65 9.33
C THR A 118 44.83 -9.25 9.95
#